data_AF-A0A4S2F063-F1
#
_entry.id   AF-A0A4S2F063-F1
#
_cell.length_a   1.000
_cell.length_b   1.000
_cell.length_c   1.000
_cell.angle_alpha   90.00
_cell.angle_beta   90.00
_cell.angle_gamma   90.00
#
_symmetry.space_group_name_H-M   'P 1'
#
loop_
_entity.id
_entity.type
_entity.pdbx_description
1 polymer ?
#
loop_
_entity_poly.entity_id
_entity_poly.type
_entity_poly.pdbx_seq_one_letter_code
_entity_poly.pdbx_strand_id
1 'polypeptide(L)'
;MLVLLLLMLATYCICGIPFGLIFGDADGVDVRTKGSGNIGTTNVAREVGPKAAALTLVCDVAKGFVCTLLGTWVLAFFCFGGDVSQALPMGAWSWAGACLFLAAVCGHVFSPYLRFRGGKGIAVGFGAALGISWPIALGLLVVWALCTVPSKVVSLGSVAAAVALPFLAFFLYQPSSWAFELPFVVVAVVVVWAHRQNIAKMRAGDESTFSMRTGDAPSEAVASVAAARADVSVSGTDDAPSRLQRAERAELAEDAAVDAGERAESVERVQEAAEEAAERDASRVPVPGTGLFFGDEEAVTRHIEDETGKGE
;
A
#
# COMPACT_ATOMS: atom_id res chain seq x y z
N MET A 1 19.49 -11.35 -28.15
CA MET A 1 19.81 -11.25 -26.70
C MET A 1 19.89 -9.81 -26.22
N LEU A 2 20.74 -8.96 -26.81
CA LEU A 2 20.82 -7.53 -26.44
C LEU A 2 19.47 -6.81 -26.47
N VAL A 3 18.68 -7.00 -27.53
CA VAL A 3 17.33 -6.38 -27.67
C VAL A 3 16.43 -6.75 -26.49
N LEU A 4 16.38 -8.03 -26.10
CA LEU A 4 15.57 -8.47 -24.98
C LEU A 4 16.01 -7.82 -23.67
N LEU A 5 17.31 -7.72 -23.41
CA LEU A 5 17.83 -7.08 -22.20
C LEU A 5 17.45 -5.60 -22.13
N LEU A 6 17.55 -4.87 -23.26
CA LEU A 6 17.11 -3.47 -23.34
C LEU A 6 15.61 -3.34 -23.10
N LEU A 7 14.80 -4.24 -23.67
CA LEU A 7 13.34 -4.24 -23.46
C LEU A 7 12.97 -4.57 -22.01
N MET A 8 13.67 -5.51 -21.37
CA MET A 8 13.50 -5.80 -19.95
C MET A 8 13.86 -4.59 -19.09
N LEU A 9 14.98 -3.93 -19.38
CA LEU A 9 15.39 -2.73 -18.65
C LEU A 9 14.37 -1.59 -18.82
N ALA A 10 13.90 -1.35 -20.04
CA ALA A 10 12.88 -0.36 -20.33
C ALA A 10 11.56 -0.68 -19.60
N THR A 11 11.12 -1.94 -19.67
CA THR A 11 9.91 -2.43 -18.99
C THR A 11 10.03 -2.26 -17.48
N TYR A 12 11.17 -2.63 -16.89
CA TYR A 12 11.45 -2.44 -15.46
C TYR A 12 11.35 -0.96 -15.06
N CYS A 13 11.99 -0.06 -15.83
CA CYS A 13 11.98 1.38 -15.54
C CYS A 13 10.58 2.00 -15.69
N ILE A 14 9.81 1.62 -16.71
CA ILE A 14 8.46 2.16 -16.95
C ILE A 14 7.46 1.61 -15.91
N CYS A 15 7.48 0.29 -15.66
CA CYS A 15 6.60 -0.31 -14.66
C CYS A 15 6.95 0.12 -13.22
N GLY A 16 8.17 0.62 -13.00
CA GLY A 16 8.57 1.21 -11.73
C GLY A 16 7.90 2.54 -11.38
N ILE A 17 7.31 3.27 -12.36
CA ILE A 17 6.70 4.58 -12.12
C ILE A 17 5.56 4.46 -11.08
N PRO A 18 5.64 5.13 -9.92
CA PRO A 18 4.74 4.88 -8.79
C PRO A 18 3.46 5.71 -8.87
N PHE A 19 2.52 5.34 -9.76
CA PHE A 19 1.29 6.10 -10.00
C PHE A 19 0.45 6.35 -8.75
N GLY A 20 0.38 5.40 -7.81
CA GLY A 20 -0.36 5.62 -6.57
C GLY A 20 0.24 6.69 -5.65
N LEU A 21 1.56 6.88 -5.71
CA LEU A 21 2.21 8.02 -5.06
C LEU A 21 1.93 9.31 -5.82
N ILE A 22 2.05 9.29 -7.15
CA ILE A 22 1.81 10.47 -8.00
C ILE A 22 0.38 11.01 -7.79
N PHE A 23 -0.63 10.14 -7.79
CA PHE A 23 -2.02 10.56 -7.58
C PHE A 23 -2.33 10.90 -6.13
N GLY A 24 -1.67 10.25 -5.16
CA GLY A 24 -1.78 10.63 -3.74
C GLY A 24 -1.22 12.04 -3.49
N ASP A 25 -0.01 12.31 -3.97
CA ASP A 25 0.66 13.60 -3.84
C ASP A 25 -0.10 14.71 -4.56
N ALA A 26 -0.71 14.41 -5.72
CA ALA A 26 -1.56 15.37 -6.44
C ALA A 26 -2.79 15.80 -5.63
N ASP A 27 -3.29 14.93 -4.74
CA ASP A 27 -4.38 15.21 -3.80
C ASP A 27 -3.85 15.66 -2.41
N GLY A 28 -2.55 15.93 -2.28
CA GLY A 28 -1.92 16.43 -1.05
C GLY A 28 -1.69 15.38 0.04
N VAL A 29 -1.72 14.08 -0.31
CA VAL A 29 -1.58 12.97 0.63
C VAL A 29 -0.41 12.07 0.26
N ASP A 30 0.64 12.04 1.09
CA ASP A 30 1.67 11.01 0.99
C ASP A 30 1.11 9.66 1.46
N VAL A 31 0.82 8.78 0.52
CA VAL A 31 0.25 7.45 0.78
C VAL A 31 1.18 6.52 1.55
N ARG A 32 2.48 6.85 1.66
CA ARG A 32 3.47 6.03 2.40
C ARG A 32 3.40 6.27 3.90
N THR A 33 2.90 7.42 4.34
CA THR A 33 2.80 7.77 5.76
C THR A 33 1.44 7.41 6.37
N LYS A 34 0.49 6.92 5.54
CA LYS A 34 -0.88 6.60 5.96
C LYS A 34 -1.25 5.13 5.73
N GLY A 35 -2.20 4.66 6.53
CA GLY A 35 -2.80 3.33 6.39
C GLY A 35 -1.76 2.20 6.43
N SER A 36 -1.66 1.45 5.35
CA SER A 36 -0.68 0.36 5.21
C SER A 36 0.72 0.82 4.76
N GLY A 37 0.89 2.09 4.42
CA GLY A 37 2.11 2.66 3.85
C GLY A 37 2.46 2.18 2.43
N ASN A 38 1.57 1.39 1.80
CA ASN A 38 1.77 0.90 0.44
C ASN A 38 1.23 1.88 -0.59
N ILE A 39 1.91 2.04 -1.71
CA ILE A 39 1.47 2.88 -2.84
C ILE A 39 0.35 2.25 -3.69
N GLY A 40 -0.01 0.98 -3.44
CA GLY A 40 -0.98 0.26 -4.25
C GLY A 40 -2.42 0.76 -4.09
N THR A 41 -3.26 0.48 -5.10
CA THR A 41 -4.67 0.88 -5.21
C THR A 41 -5.48 0.76 -3.92
N THR A 42 -5.32 -0.33 -3.17
CA THR A 42 -6.10 -0.57 -1.93
C THR A 42 -5.83 0.48 -0.85
N ASN A 43 -4.58 0.94 -0.71
CA ASN A 43 -4.23 1.98 0.26
C ASN A 43 -4.71 3.35 -0.23
N VAL A 44 -4.49 3.64 -1.51
CA VAL A 44 -4.97 4.88 -2.16
C VAL A 44 -6.49 5.01 -2.00
N ALA A 45 -7.24 3.91 -2.13
CA ALA A 45 -8.69 3.91 -1.95
C ALA A 45 -9.13 4.29 -0.52
N ARG A 46 -8.34 3.92 0.48
CA ARG A 46 -8.64 4.16 1.90
C ARG A 46 -8.19 5.55 2.37
N GLU A 47 -7.06 6.02 1.88
CA GLU A 47 -6.37 7.21 2.41
C GLU A 47 -6.53 8.46 1.53
N VAL A 48 -6.84 8.30 0.25
CA VAL A 48 -6.98 9.41 -0.73
C VAL A 48 -8.40 9.47 -1.26
N GLY A 49 -8.89 8.37 -1.81
CA GLY A 49 -10.27 8.23 -2.26
C GLY A 49 -10.45 7.40 -3.53
N PRO A 50 -11.70 7.13 -3.93
CA PRO A 50 -12.02 6.19 -5.01
C PRO A 50 -11.55 6.67 -6.39
N LYS A 51 -11.53 7.99 -6.65
CA LYS A 51 -11.05 8.54 -7.93
C LYS A 51 -9.55 8.31 -8.11
N ALA A 52 -8.73 8.69 -7.12
CA ALA A 52 -7.30 8.46 -7.14
C ALA A 52 -6.96 6.96 -7.20
N ALA A 53 -7.71 6.12 -6.48
CA ALA A 53 -7.54 4.67 -6.54
C ALA A 53 -7.84 4.09 -7.91
N ALA A 54 -8.94 4.52 -8.55
CA ALA A 54 -9.29 4.09 -9.90
C ALA A 54 -8.22 4.49 -10.92
N LEU A 55 -7.73 5.73 -10.86
CA LEU A 55 -6.64 6.20 -11.72
C LEU A 55 -5.35 5.40 -11.49
N THR A 56 -5.00 5.14 -10.23
CA THR A 56 -3.85 4.31 -9.86
C THR A 56 -3.97 2.91 -10.46
N LEU A 57 -5.12 2.27 -10.28
CA LEU A 57 -5.38 0.94 -10.81
C LEU A 57 -5.25 0.90 -12.33
N VAL A 58 -5.91 1.83 -13.02
CA VAL A 58 -5.87 1.91 -14.49
C VAL A 58 -4.45 2.12 -14.98
N CYS A 59 -3.69 3.04 -14.38
CA CYS A 59 -2.32 3.32 -14.82
C CYS A 59 -1.36 2.15 -14.51
N ASP A 60 -1.50 1.49 -13.35
CA ASP A 60 -0.68 0.33 -12.99
C ASP A 60 -0.99 -0.89 -13.88
N VAL A 61 -2.27 -1.14 -14.20
CA VAL A 61 -2.64 -2.18 -15.17
C VAL A 61 -2.12 -1.80 -16.56
N ALA A 62 -2.33 -0.55 -16.99
CA ALA A 62 -1.96 -0.08 -18.32
C ALA A 62 -0.45 -0.17 -18.55
N LYS A 63 0.39 0.26 -17.61
CA LYS A 63 1.85 0.18 -17.79
C LYS A 63 2.33 -1.27 -17.89
N GLY A 64 1.74 -2.19 -17.11
CA GLY A 64 2.05 -3.63 -17.22
C GLY A 64 1.66 -4.18 -18.57
N PHE A 65 0.43 -3.91 -19.01
CA PHE A 65 -0.13 -4.34 -20.28
C PHE A 65 0.65 -3.82 -21.49
N VAL A 66 0.85 -2.49 -21.54
CA VAL A 66 1.51 -1.83 -22.66
C VAL A 66 2.97 -2.28 -22.77
N CYS A 67 3.70 -2.39 -21.65
CA CYS A 67 5.10 -2.79 -21.69
C CYS A 67 5.28 -4.24 -22.16
N THR A 68 4.47 -5.18 -21.68
CA THR A 68 4.60 -6.58 -22.11
C THR A 68 4.07 -6.80 -23.52
N LEU A 69 2.94 -6.18 -23.89
CA LEU A 69 2.40 -6.28 -25.24
C LEU A 69 3.35 -5.65 -26.25
N LEU A 70 3.63 -4.34 -26.13
CA LEU A 70 4.50 -3.65 -27.09
C LEU A 70 5.93 -4.21 -27.05
N GLY A 71 6.44 -4.59 -25.88
CA GLY A 71 7.74 -5.25 -25.77
C GLY A 71 7.81 -6.55 -26.59
N THR A 72 6.73 -7.34 -26.59
CA THR A 72 6.63 -8.55 -27.42
C THR A 72 6.64 -8.23 -28.91
N TRP A 73 5.89 -7.21 -29.35
CA TRP A 73 5.85 -6.78 -30.75
C TRP A 73 7.19 -6.19 -31.22
N VAL A 74 7.84 -5.36 -30.38
CA VAL A 74 9.15 -4.77 -30.68
C VAL A 74 10.22 -5.87 -30.76
N LEU A 75 10.19 -6.84 -29.85
CA LEU A 75 11.09 -7.99 -29.90
C LEU A 75 10.91 -8.76 -31.21
N ALA A 76 9.66 -9.03 -31.61
CA ALA A 76 9.35 -9.74 -32.85
C ALA A 76 9.83 -8.99 -34.10
N PHE A 77 9.65 -7.66 -34.14
CA PHE A 77 10.14 -6.84 -35.23
C PHE A 77 11.66 -6.93 -35.39
N PHE A 78 12.43 -6.76 -34.30
CA PHE A 78 13.89 -6.73 -34.37
C PHE A 78 14.56 -8.10 -34.43
N CYS A 79 13.94 -9.15 -33.87
CA CYS A 79 14.56 -10.47 -33.75
C CYS A 79 13.98 -11.52 -34.68
N PHE A 80 12.72 -11.36 -35.11
CA PHE A 80 11.96 -12.40 -35.85
C PHE A 80 11.34 -11.88 -37.15
N GLY A 81 11.84 -10.76 -37.69
CA GLY A 81 11.34 -10.20 -38.95
C GLY A 81 9.86 -9.79 -38.90
N GLY A 82 9.33 -9.50 -37.71
CA GLY A 82 7.92 -9.17 -37.49
C GLY A 82 7.01 -10.36 -37.20
N ASP A 83 7.52 -11.60 -37.20
CA ASP A 83 6.73 -12.77 -36.81
C ASP A 83 6.51 -12.81 -35.28
N VAL A 84 5.39 -12.23 -34.85
CA VAL A 84 5.00 -12.20 -33.43
C VAL A 84 4.71 -13.59 -32.87
N SER A 85 4.36 -14.57 -33.70
CA SER A 85 4.03 -15.92 -33.23
C SER A 85 5.20 -16.60 -32.52
N GLN A 86 6.44 -16.22 -32.84
CA GLN A 86 7.64 -16.69 -32.16
C GLN A 86 7.70 -16.29 -30.69
N ALA A 87 7.17 -15.11 -30.33
CA ALA A 87 7.26 -14.54 -29.00
C ALA A 87 5.98 -14.74 -28.15
N LEU A 88 4.90 -15.24 -28.76
CA LEU A 88 3.67 -15.62 -28.07
C LEU A 88 3.88 -16.86 -27.18
N PRO A 89 2.97 -17.16 -26.23
CA PRO A 89 3.12 -18.26 -25.27
C PRO A 89 3.42 -19.64 -25.86
N MET A 90 3.00 -19.93 -27.09
CA MET A 90 3.28 -21.19 -27.81
C MET A 90 4.46 -21.11 -28.79
N GLY A 91 5.09 -19.95 -28.93
CA GLY A 91 6.23 -19.74 -29.80
C GLY A 91 7.55 -20.23 -29.22
N ALA A 92 8.55 -20.45 -30.07
CA ALA A 92 9.88 -20.91 -29.65
C ALA A 92 10.61 -19.96 -28.68
N TRP A 93 10.20 -18.68 -28.67
CA TRP A 93 10.74 -17.61 -27.82
C TRP A 93 9.73 -17.10 -26.79
N SER A 94 8.73 -17.92 -26.44
CA SER A 94 7.71 -17.58 -25.43
C SER A 94 8.31 -17.12 -24.10
N TRP A 95 9.48 -17.68 -23.74
CA TRP A 95 10.23 -17.32 -22.53
C TRP A 95 10.66 -15.85 -22.51
N ALA A 96 10.80 -15.19 -23.65
CA ALA A 96 11.11 -13.77 -23.72
C ALA A 96 9.93 -12.91 -23.22
N GLY A 97 8.69 -13.28 -23.56
CA GLY A 97 7.49 -12.64 -23.01
C GLY A 97 7.37 -12.85 -21.49
N ALA A 98 7.70 -14.05 -21.00
CA ALA A 98 7.75 -14.33 -19.56
C ALA A 98 8.82 -13.50 -18.84
N CYS A 99 9.97 -13.24 -19.49
CA CYS A 99 11.00 -12.34 -18.96
C CYS A 99 10.54 -10.87 -18.89
N LEU A 100 9.79 -10.39 -19.90
CA LEU A 100 9.18 -9.06 -19.85
C LEU A 100 8.14 -8.94 -18.73
N PHE A 101 7.33 -9.98 -18.53
CA PHE A 101 6.40 -10.06 -17.41
C PHE A 101 7.15 -9.93 -16.07
N LEU A 102 8.23 -10.70 -15.88
CA LEU A 102 9.06 -10.64 -14.68
C LEU A 102 9.63 -9.24 -14.47
N ALA A 103 10.16 -8.62 -15.53
CA ALA A 103 10.69 -7.26 -15.48
C ALA A 103 9.61 -6.23 -15.08
N ALA A 104 8.38 -6.39 -15.57
CA ALA A 104 7.26 -5.50 -15.25
C ALA A 104 6.91 -5.55 -13.75
N VAL A 105 6.74 -6.77 -13.21
CA VAL A 105 6.43 -6.95 -11.79
C VAL A 105 7.58 -6.49 -10.90
N CYS A 106 8.82 -6.86 -11.25
CA CYS A 106 10.00 -6.45 -10.49
C CYS A 106 10.19 -4.93 -10.53
N GLY A 107 9.90 -4.28 -11.66
CA GLY A 107 9.93 -2.83 -11.79
C GLY A 107 9.01 -2.16 -10.78
N HIS A 108 7.78 -2.64 -10.65
CA HIS A 108 6.82 -2.08 -9.69
C HIS A 108 7.15 -2.41 -8.24
N VAL A 109 7.57 -3.65 -7.94
CA VAL A 109 7.87 -4.10 -6.56
C VAL A 109 9.17 -3.48 -6.05
N PHE A 110 10.20 -3.47 -6.88
CA PHE A 110 11.51 -2.91 -6.57
C PHE A 110 11.70 -1.60 -7.35
N SER A 111 10.77 -0.67 -7.20
CA SER A 111 10.81 0.59 -7.97
C SER A 111 12.09 1.40 -7.70
N PRO A 112 12.88 1.74 -8.74
CA PRO A 112 14.09 2.54 -8.57
C PRO A 112 13.78 3.96 -8.09
N TYR A 113 12.59 4.47 -8.40
CA TYR A 113 12.14 5.80 -7.97
C TYR A 113 11.76 5.86 -6.48
N LEU A 114 11.59 4.70 -5.85
CA LEU A 114 11.20 4.57 -4.44
C LEU A 114 12.27 3.84 -3.62
N ARG A 115 13.56 3.98 -3.99
CA ARG A 115 14.68 3.33 -3.31
C ARG A 115 14.46 1.81 -3.15
N PHE A 116 13.90 1.18 -4.20
CA PHE A 116 13.56 -0.24 -4.27
C PHE A 116 12.50 -0.71 -3.27
N ARG A 117 11.67 0.21 -2.75
CA ARG A 117 10.53 -0.06 -1.85
C ARG A 117 9.22 0.34 -2.54
N GLY A 118 8.84 -0.42 -3.57
CA GLY A 118 7.65 -0.17 -4.38
C GLY A 118 6.38 -0.85 -3.84
N GLY A 119 5.44 -1.12 -4.74
CA GLY A 119 4.16 -1.75 -4.41
C GLY A 119 4.22 -3.28 -4.39
N LYS A 120 3.05 -3.92 -4.34
CA LYS A 120 2.93 -5.39 -4.27
C LYS A 120 2.84 -6.12 -5.61
N GLY A 121 2.70 -5.37 -6.71
CA GLY A 121 2.79 -5.89 -8.07
C GLY A 121 1.53 -6.57 -8.62
N ILE A 122 0.40 -6.58 -7.90
CA ILE A 122 -0.83 -7.27 -8.35
C ILE A 122 -1.46 -6.62 -9.59
N ALA A 123 -1.70 -5.30 -9.56
CA ALA A 123 -2.28 -4.58 -10.70
C ALA A 123 -1.37 -4.63 -11.94
N VAL A 124 -0.07 -4.40 -11.74
CA VAL A 124 0.94 -4.49 -12.81
C VAL A 124 1.05 -5.91 -13.34
N GLY A 125 1.04 -6.92 -12.47
CA GLY A 125 1.06 -8.33 -12.85
C GLY A 125 -0.17 -8.74 -13.65
N PHE A 126 -1.37 -8.26 -13.28
CA PHE A 126 -2.59 -8.48 -14.06
C PHE A 126 -2.52 -7.83 -15.45
N GLY A 127 -2.07 -6.58 -15.53
CA GLY A 127 -1.84 -5.91 -16.81
C GLY A 127 -0.79 -6.64 -17.66
N ALA A 128 0.34 -7.00 -17.06
CA ALA A 128 1.40 -7.76 -17.71
C ALA A 128 0.89 -9.10 -18.24
N ALA A 129 0.05 -9.80 -17.47
CA ALA A 129 -0.62 -11.03 -17.87
C ALA A 129 -1.49 -10.81 -19.11
N LEU A 130 -2.32 -9.76 -19.12
CA LEU A 130 -3.15 -9.42 -20.28
C LEU A 130 -2.31 -9.19 -21.54
N GLY A 131 -1.16 -8.53 -21.39
CA GLY A 131 -0.28 -8.20 -22.52
C GLY A 131 0.45 -9.41 -23.10
N ILE A 132 0.76 -10.42 -22.30
CA ILE A 132 1.36 -11.67 -22.80
C ILE A 132 0.30 -12.72 -23.21
N SER A 133 -0.83 -12.76 -22.50
CA SER A 133 -1.79 -13.86 -22.53
C SER A 133 -3.06 -13.54 -21.74
N TRP A 134 -4.11 -13.10 -22.45
CA TRP A 134 -5.41 -12.85 -21.82
C TRP A 134 -6.00 -14.08 -21.08
N PRO A 135 -5.80 -15.35 -21.49
CA PRO A 135 -6.29 -16.50 -20.73
C PRO A 135 -5.62 -16.63 -19.35
N ILE A 136 -4.31 -16.35 -19.25
CA ILE A 136 -3.63 -16.31 -17.95
C ILE A 136 -4.25 -15.23 -17.08
N ALA A 137 -4.40 -14.01 -17.61
CA ALA A 137 -4.96 -12.90 -16.85
C ALA A 137 -6.36 -13.20 -16.30
N LEU A 138 -7.24 -13.77 -17.12
CA LEU A 138 -8.59 -14.14 -16.68
C LEU A 138 -8.57 -15.27 -15.65
N GLY A 139 -7.75 -16.30 -15.82
CA GLY A 139 -7.64 -17.37 -14.83
C GLY A 139 -7.12 -16.85 -13.48
N LEU A 140 -6.14 -15.95 -13.49
CA LEU A 140 -5.66 -15.27 -12.28
C LEU A 140 -6.76 -14.43 -11.63
N LEU A 141 -7.54 -13.68 -12.43
CA LEU A 141 -8.66 -12.88 -11.94
C LEU A 141 -9.74 -13.76 -11.30
N VAL A 142 -10.03 -14.92 -11.90
CA VAL A 142 -10.96 -15.90 -11.34
C VAL A 142 -10.45 -16.44 -10.01
N VAL A 143 -9.17 -16.88 -9.93
CA VAL A 143 -8.58 -17.35 -8.66
C VAL A 143 -8.61 -16.25 -7.60
N TRP A 144 -8.25 -15.02 -7.98
CA TRP A 144 -8.31 -13.87 -7.10
C TRP A 144 -9.72 -13.62 -6.59
N ALA A 145 -10.73 -13.66 -7.46
CA ALA A 145 -12.13 -13.41 -7.11
C ALA A 145 -12.70 -14.53 -6.21
N LEU A 146 -12.43 -15.79 -6.53
CA LEU A 146 -12.85 -16.95 -5.74
C LEU A 146 -12.31 -16.92 -4.31
N CYS A 147 -11.14 -16.33 -4.10
CA CYS A 147 -10.56 -16.17 -2.76
C CYS A 147 -11.02 -14.86 -2.09
N THR A 148 -11.04 -13.75 -2.82
CA THR A 148 -11.30 -12.40 -2.26
C THR A 148 -12.76 -12.15 -1.97
N VAL A 149 -13.68 -12.54 -2.85
CA VAL A 149 -15.11 -12.26 -2.70
C VAL A 149 -15.71 -12.91 -1.45
N PRO A 150 -15.53 -14.23 -1.19
CA PRO A 150 -16.09 -14.84 0.01
C PRO A 150 -15.36 -14.44 1.29
N SER A 151 -14.03 -14.25 1.25
CA SER A 151 -13.26 -13.87 2.45
C SER A 151 -13.33 -12.37 2.78
N LYS A 152 -13.63 -11.52 1.79
CA LYS A 152 -13.47 -10.06 1.85
C LYS A 152 -12.04 -9.59 2.12
N VAL A 153 -11.04 -10.46 1.92
CA VAL A 153 -9.62 -10.19 2.15
C VAL A 153 -8.88 -10.16 0.81
N VAL A 154 -8.53 -8.95 0.35
CA VAL A 154 -7.87 -8.72 -0.95
C VAL A 154 -6.47 -9.34 -1.01
N SER A 155 -5.74 -9.34 0.10
CA SER A 155 -4.39 -9.91 0.17
C SER A 155 -4.40 -11.44 0.04
N LEU A 156 -5.45 -12.12 0.52
CA LEU A 156 -5.62 -13.57 0.36
C LEU A 156 -5.74 -13.94 -1.12
N GLY A 157 -6.65 -13.29 -1.86
CA GLY A 157 -6.79 -13.57 -3.29
C GLY A 157 -5.58 -13.14 -4.11
N SER A 158 -4.88 -12.08 -3.68
CA SER A 158 -3.63 -11.64 -4.32
C SER A 158 -2.52 -12.68 -4.19
N VAL A 159 -2.34 -13.26 -3.01
CA VAL A 159 -1.38 -14.34 -2.75
C VAL A 159 -1.81 -15.61 -3.49
N ALA A 160 -3.10 -15.97 -3.46
CA ALA A 160 -3.61 -17.14 -4.17
C ALA A 160 -3.39 -17.04 -5.68
N ALA A 161 -3.67 -15.88 -6.29
CA ALA A 161 -3.40 -15.64 -7.70
C ALA A 161 -1.91 -15.72 -8.03
N ALA A 162 -1.04 -15.14 -7.19
CA ALA A 162 0.41 -15.22 -7.39
C ALA A 162 0.92 -16.68 -7.35
N VAL A 163 0.43 -17.48 -6.40
CA VAL A 163 0.77 -18.91 -6.31
C VAL A 163 0.20 -19.69 -7.50
N ALA A 164 -1.00 -19.37 -7.96
CA ALA A 164 -1.64 -20.03 -9.09
C ALA A 164 -0.97 -19.73 -10.44
N LEU A 165 -0.26 -18.61 -10.57
CA LEU A 165 0.36 -18.17 -11.83
C LEU A 165 1.20 -19.24 -12.55
N PRO A 166 2.23 -19.86 -11.93
CA PRO A 166 3.01 -20.91 -12.60
C PRO A 166 2.15 -22.12 -12.98
N PHE A 167 1.24 -22.56 -12.10
CA PHE A 167 0.36 -23.69 -12.43
C PHE A 167 -0.56 -23.38 -13.61
N LEU A 168 -1.15 -22.20 -13.64
CA LEU A 168 -2.03 -21.77 -14.72
C LEU A 168 -1.28 -21.65 -16.05
N ALA A 169 -0.07 -21.08 -16.03
CA ALA A 169 0.79 -21.01 -17.21
C ALA A 169 1.15 -22.41 -17.72
N PHE A 170 1.54 -23.32 -16.82
CA PHE A 170 1.86 -24.70 -17.15
C PHE A 170 0.68 -25.46 -17.75
N PHE A 171 -0.51 -25.39 -17.13
CA PHE A 171 -1.68 -26.13 -17.61
C PHE A 171 -2.24 -25.60 -18.93
N LEU A 172 -2.15 -24.30 -19.18
CA LEU A 172 -2.65 -23.70 -20.42
C LEU A 172 -1.72 -23.94 -21.61
N TYR A 173 -0.40 -23.95 -21.41
CA TYR A 173 0.57 -23.95 -22.50
C TYR A 173 1.46 -25.18 -22.58
N GLN A 174 1.55 -25.97 -21.51
CA GLN A 174 2.36 -27.18 -21.41
C GLN A 174 3.77 -26.99 -22.01
N PRO A 175 4.55 -26.02 -21.49
CA PRO A 175 5.79 -25.60 -22.11
C PRO A 175 6.80 -26.75 -22.16
N SER A 176 7.45 -26.91 -23.31
CA SER A 176 8.52 -27.90 -23.50
C SER A 176 9.84 -27.54 -22.81
N SER A 177 9.95 -26.31 -22.30
CA SER A 177 11.16 -25.77 -21.67
C SER A 177 10.85 -25.05 -20.37
N TRP A 178 11.68 -25.31 -19.35
CA TRP A 178 11.64 -24.61 -18.07
C TRP A 178 11.91 -23.11 -18.20
N ALA A 179 12.52 -22.65 -19.30
CA ALA A 179 12.83 -21.23 -19.53
C ALA A 179 11.56 -20.36 -19.62
N PHE A 180 10.43 -20.90 -20.10
CA PHE A 180 9.15 -20.20 -20.08
C PHE A 180 8.53 -20.15 -18.68
N GLU A 181 8.68 -21.23 -17.91
CA GLU A 181 8.04 -21.41 -16.61
C GLU A 181 8.75 -20.65 -15.49
N LEU A 182 10.10 -20.64 -15.51
CA LEU A 182 10.92 -20.10 -14.43
C LEU A 182 10.59 -18.62 -14.08
N PRO A 183 10.39 -17.69 -15.03
CA PRO A 183 10.03 -16.31 -14.70
C PRO A 183 8.71 -16.21 -13.91
N PHE A 184 7.72 -17.06 -14.18
CA PHE A 184 6.45 -17.07 -13.45
C PHE A 184 6.61 -17.58 -12.02
N VAL A 185 7.46 -18.59 -11.81
CA VAL A 185 7.83 -19.06 -10.47
C VAL A 185 8.54 -17.95 -9.68
N VAL A 186 9.48 -17.23 -10.30
CA VAL A 186 10.18 -16.11 -9.66
C VAL A 186 9.19 -14.99 -9.30
N VAL A 187 8.27 -14.63 -10.19
CA VAL A 187 7.20 -13.67 -9.90
C VAL A 187 6.38 -14.12 -8.70
N ALA A 188 5.94 -15.39 -8.67
CA ALA A 188 5.14 -15.91 -7.57
C ALA A 188 5.87 -15.72 -6.22
N VAL A 189 7.15 -16.08 -6.17
CA VAL A 189 8.00 -15.87 -4.98
C VAL A 189 8.11 -14.39 -4.61
N VAL A 190 8.39 -13.52 -5.58
CA VAL A 190 8.53 -12.05 -5.35
C VAL A 190 7.23 -11.46 -4.81
N VAL A 191 6.08 -11.80 -5.40
CA VAL A 191 4.77 -11.27 -4.99
C VAL A 191 4.38 -11.82 -3.62
N VAL A 192 4.60 -13.10 -3.33
CA VAL A 192 4.35 -13.69 -2.01
C VAL A 192 5.22 -13.00 -0.95
N TRP A 193 6.51 -12.78 -1.23
CA TRP A 193 7.40 -12.02 -0.35
C TRP A 193 6.94 -10.56 -0.16
N ALA A 194 6.47 -9.89 -1.22
CA ALA A 194 5.92 -8.54 -1.12
C ALA A 194 4.67 -8.48 -0.21
N HIS A 195 3.95 -9.60 -0.05
CA HIS A 195 2.79 -9.73 0.84
C HIS A 195 3.12 -10.26 2.25
N ARG A 196 4.39 -10.47 2.62
CA ARG A 196 4.80 -11.04 3.91
C ARG A 196 4.13 -10.40 5.14
N GLN A 197 3.94 -9.08 5.14
CA GLN A 197 3.25 -8.37 6.23
C GLN A 197 1.75 -8.69 6.28
N ASN A 198 1.08 -8.81 5.13
CA ASN A 198 -0.32 -9.23 5.08
C ASN A 198 -0.48 -10.68 5.49
N ILE A 199 0.47 -11.54 5.10
CA ILE A 199 0.47 -12.95 5.52
C ILE A 199 0.63 -13.04 7.05
N ALA A 200 1.48 -12.22 7.66
CA ALA A 200 1.60 -12.14 9.11
C ALA A 200 0.28 -11.70 9.77
N LYS A 201 -0.36 -10.63 9.26
CA LYS A 201 -1.67 -10.16 9.75
C LYS A 201 -2.78 -11.19 9.57
N MET A 202 -2.83 -11.90 8.44
CA MET A 202 -3.80 -12.97 8.21
C MET A 202 -3.63 -14.12 9.20
N ARG A 203 -2.39 -14.46 9.57
CA ARG A 203 -2.11 -15.48 10.60
C ARG A 203 -2.52 -15.03 12.00
N ALA A 204 -2.42 -13.73 12.29
CA ALA A 204 -2.85 -13.14 13.56
C ALA A 204 -4.38 -12.92 13.63
N GLY A 205 -5.08 -12.89 12.50
CA GLY A 205 -6.50 -12.54 12.43
C GLY A 205 -6.76 -11.03 12.28
N ASP A 206 -5.71 -10.22 12.10
CA ASP A 206 -5.76 -8.75 12.09
C ASP A 206 -5.81 -8.15 10.67
N GLU A 207 -5.92 -8.98 9.64
CA GLU A 207 -5.94 -8.49 8.27
C GLU A 207 -7.26 -7.77 7.97
N SER A 208 -7.15 -6.49 7.62
CA SER A 208 -8.30 -5.65 7.32
C SER A 208 -9.13 -6.23 6.17
N THR A 209 -10.42 -6.42 6.41
CA THR A 209 -11.38 -6.65 5.31
C THR A 209 -11.48 -5.41 4.44
N PHE A 210 -11.69 -5.58 3.14
CA PHE A 210 -11.84 -4.45 2.24
C PHE A 210 -13.17 -3.74 2.52
N SER A 211 -13.10 -2.57 3.14
CA SER A 211 -14.17 -1.59 3.24
C SER A 211 -13.65 -0.27 2.69
N MET A 212 -14.45 0.41 1.86
CA MET A 212 -14.19 1.81 1.57
C MET A 212 -14.60 2.59 2.81
N ARG A 213 -13.72 3.45 3.30
CA ARG A 213 -14.13 4.48 4.26
C ARG A 213 -15.09 5.38 3.49
N THR A 214 -16.39 5.10 3.54
CA THR A 214 -17.39 6.14 3.32
C THR A 214 -17.02 7.24 4.29
N GLY A 215 -16.85 8.46 3.79
CA GLY A 215 -16.58 9.61 4.65
C GLY A 215 -17.72 9.68 5.65
N ASP A 216 -17.50 9.15 6.85
CA ASP A 216 -18.42 9.34 7.93
C ASP A 216 -18.45 10.84 8.16
N ALA A 217 -19.69 11.34 8.27
CA ALA A 217 -20.00 12.61 8.84
C ALA A 217 -19.10 12.86 10.07
N PRO A 218 -18.78 14.13 10.38
CA PRO A 218 -17.89 14.47 11.49
C PRO A 218 -18.25 13.59 12.69
N SER A 219 -17.23 12.94 13.29
CA SER A 219 -17.33 12.13 14.52
C SER A 219 -18.49 12.63 15.38
N GLU A 220 -19.31 11.76 15.99
CA GLU A 220 -20.41 12.19 16.87
C GLU A 220 -19.97 13.25 17.91
N ALA A 221 -18.68 13.31 18.26
CA ALA A 221 -18.07 14.39 19.04
C ALA A 221 -18.03 15.75 18.31
N VAL A 222 -17.68 15.80 17.03
CA VAL A 222 -17.69 17.02 16.20
C VAL A 222 -19.11 17.38 15.75
N ALA A 223 -19.97 16.40 15.48
CA ALA A 223 -21.38 16.64 15.18
C ALA A 223 -22.15 17.16 16.40
N SER A 224 -21.85 16.67 17.61
CA SER A 224 -22.44 17.20 18.85
C SER A 224 -21.93 18.60 19.18
N VAL A 225 -20.66 18.93 18.91
CA VAL A 225 -20.12 20.29 19.05
C VAL A 225 -20.70 21.24 18.00
N ALA A 226 -20.93 20.79 16.76
CA ALA A 226 -21.58 21.58 15.72
C ALA A 226 -23.08 21.78 15.98
N ALA A 227 -23.78 20.76 16.49
CA ALA A 227 -25.18 20.85 16.92
C ALA A 227 -25.34 21.77 18.14
N ALA A 228 -24.42 21.70 19.11
CA ALA A 228 -24.39 22.61 20.26
C ALA A 228 -24.12 24.07 19.85
N ARG A 229 -23.35 24.30 18.78
CA ARG A 229 -23.16 25.66 18.20
C ARG A 229 -24.38 26.14 17.39
N ALA A 230 -25.16 25.24 16.81
CA ALA A 230 -26.37 25.58 16.07
C ALA A 230 -27.55 25.93 17.00
N ASP A 231 -27.69 25.23 18.13
CA ASP A 231 -28.73 25.49 19.14
C ASP A 231 -28.56 26.84 19.87
N VAL A 232 -27.34 27.42 19.87
CA VAL A 232 -27.10 28.77 20.40
C VAL A 232 -27.58 29.87 19.44
N SER A 233 -27.87 29.54 18.18
CA SER A 233 -28.26 30.54 17.16
C SER A 233 -29.76 30.59 16.84
N VAL A 234 -30.57 29.64 17.31
CA VAL A 234 -32.03 29.61 17.06
C VAL A 234 -32.81 29.07 18.27
N SER A 235 -32.99 29.89 19.31
CA SER A 235 -34.20 29.79 20.14
C SER A 235 -34.58 31.17 20.69
N GLY A 236 -35.15 31.99 19.81
CA GLY A 236 -36.02 33.08 20.25
C GLY A 236 -37.40 32.51 20.58
N THR A 237 -37.57 31.99 21.79
CA THR A 237 -38.86 31.87 22.48
C THR A 237 -38.63 31.81 23.99
N ASP A 238 -39.45 32.56 24.71
CA ASP A 238 -39.36 32.92 26.12
C ASP A 238 -39.22 31.71 27.08
N ASP A 239 -38.04 31.53 27.66
CA ASP A 239 -37.91 31.21 29.08
C ASP A 239 -36.49 31.55 29.55
N ALA A 240 -36.34 32.60 30.35
CA ALA A 240 -35.04 33.05 30.83
C ALA A 240 -34.55 32.12 31.95
N PRO A 241 -33.43 31.38 31.79
CA PRO A 241 -32.89 30.56 32.86
C PRO A 241 -32.43 31.45 34.03
N SER A 242 -32.70 30.96 35.25
CA SER A 242 -32.37 31.65 36.50
C SER A 242 -30.87 31.97 36.59
N ARG A 243 -30.50 33.03 37.33
CA ARG A 243 -29.11 33.49 37.45
C ARG A 243 -28.12 32.40 37.89
N LEU A 244 -28.59 31.42 38.66
CA LEU A 244 -27.80 30.25 39.10
C LEU A 244 -27.44 29.33 37.94
N GLN A 245 -28.38 29.03 37.05
CA GLN A 245 -28.17 28.15 35.90
C GLN A 245 -27.23 28.75 34.84
N ARG A 246 -27.15 30.09 34.77
CA ARG A 246 -26.17 30.77 33.90
C ARG A 246 -24.76 30.74 34.46
N ALA A 247 -24.61 30.82 35.78
CA ALA A 247 -23.31 30.72 36.43
C ALA A 247 -22.75 29.29 36.29
N GLU A 248 -23.57 28.29 36.56
CA GLU A 248 -23.18 26.87 36.52
C GLU A 248 -22.78 26.42 35.10
N ARG A 249 -23.46 26.94 34.06
CA ARG A 249 -23.07 26.68 32.66
C ARG A 249 -21.81 27.42 32.21
N ALA A 250 -21.51 28.58 32.79
CA ALA A 250 -20.28 29.31 32.49
C ALA A 250 -19.07 28.61 33.12
N GLU A 251 -19.21 28.16 34.36
CA GLU A 251 -18.18 27.42 35.11
C GLU A 251 -17.83 26.09 34.41
N LEU A 252 -18.86 25.32 33.98
CA LEU A 252 -18.65 24.09 33.20
C LEU A 252 -17.97 24.31 31.84
N ALA A 253 -18.20 25.47 31.20
CA ALA A 253 -17.57 25.81 29.93
C ALA A 253 -16.11 26.27 30.10
N GLU A 254 -15.81 26.92 31.24
CA GLU A 254 -14.46 27.34 31.62
C GLU A 254 -13.61 26.12 31.99
N ASP A 255 -14.13 25.20 32.79
CA ASP A 255 -13.47 23.94 33.15
C ASP A 255 -13.14 23.08 31.92
N ALA A 256 -14.07 23.00 30.96
CA ALA A 256 -13.85 22.27 29.71
C ALA A 256 -12.81 22.93 28.81
N ALA A 257 -12.68 24.26 28.84
CA ALA A 257 -11.67 24.99 28.09
C ALA A 257 -10.28 24.82 28.71
N VAL A 258 -10.18 24.74 30.04
CA VAL A 258 -8.95 24.47 30.77
C VAL A 258 -8.44 23.04 30.49
N ASP A 259 -9.30 22.02 30.60
CA ASP A 259 -8.93 20.61 30.29
C ASP A 259 -8.50 20.44 28.82
N ALA A 260 -9.10 21.17 27.88
CA ALA A 260 -8.68 21.16 26.49
C ALA A 260 -7.31 21.83 26.27
N GLY A 261 -7.01 22.91 27.00
CA GLY A 261 -5.71 23.58 26.97
C GLY A 261 -4.59 22.73 27.56
N GLU A 262 -4.84 22.09 28.71
CA GLU A 262 -3.88 21.19 29.37
C GLU A 262 -3.54 19.97 28.50
N ARG A 263 -4.53 19.42 27.77
CA ARG A 263 -4.31 18.34 26.80
C ARG A 263 -3.51 18.76 25.57
N ALA A 264 -3.70 19.99 25.09
CA ALA A 264 -2.93 20.50 23.97
C ALA A 264 -1.45 20.68 24.36
N GLU A 265 -1.20 21.25 25.54
CA GLU A 265 0.15 21.51 26.05
C GLU A 265 0.91 20.22 26.42
N SER A 266 0.19 19.17 26.85
CA SER A 266 0.79 17.85 27.08
C SER A 266 1.12 17.09 25.79
N VAL A 267 0.33 17.25 24.72
CA VAL A 267 0.66 16.70 23.40
C VAL A 267 1.90 17.39 22.81
N GLU A 268 2.00 18.71 22.94
CA GLU A 268 3.16 19.49 22.48
C GLU A 268 4.45 19.06 23.20
N ARG A 269 4.40 18.88 24.53
CA ARG A 269 5.53 18.36 25.32
C ARG A 269 5.96 16.94 24.91
N VAL A 270 5.01 16.07 24.55
CA VAL A 270 5.32 14.71 24.07
C VAL A 270 5.98 14.75 22.67
N GLN A 271 5.59 15.69 21.82
CA GLN A 271 6.21 15.88 20.50
C GLN A 271 7.63 16.44 20.62
N GLU A 272 7.86 17.43 21.47
CA GLU A 272 9.20 17.98 21.73
C GLU A 272 10.14 16.92 22.33
N ALA A 273 9.67 16.12 23.30
CA ALA A 273 10.45 15.03 23.88
C ALA A 273 10.80 13.94 22.84
N ALA A 274 9.90 13.67 21.88
CA ALA A 274 10.16 12.73 20.79
C ALA A 274 11.19 13.26 19.78
N GLU A 275 11.18 14.56 19.50
CA GLU A 275 12.17 15.21 18.63
C GLU A 275 13.56 15.25 19.28
N GLU A 276 13.66 15.60 20.57
CA GLU A 276 14.93 15.56 21.31
C GLU A 276 15.53 14.15 21.40
N ALA A 277 14.67 13.13 21.58
CA ALA A 277 15.10 11.73 21.58
C ALA A 277 15.66 11.30 20.20
N ALA A 278 15.04 11.76 19.12
CA ALA A 278 15.48 11.49 17.76
C ALA A 278 16.82 12.18 17.42
N GLU A 279 17.04 13.42 17.88
CA GLU A 279 18.32 14.12 17.71
C GLU A 279 19.45 13.48 18.52
N ARG A 280 19.18 13.00 19.75
CA ARG A 280 20.17 12.28 20.56
C ARG A 280 20.62 10.98 19.90
N ASP A 281 19.72 10.24 19.27
CA ASP A 281 20.07 8.99 18.56
C ASP A 281 20.86 9.27 17.27
N ALA A 282 20.54 10.35 16.56
CA ALA A 282 21.27 10.79 15.37
C ALA A 282 22.72 11.26 15.64
N SER A 283 23.02 11.66 16.88
CA SER A 283 24.36 12.12 17.29
C SER A 283 25.34 10.99 17.68
N ARG A 284 24.87 9.73 17.74
CA ARG A 284 25.73 8.57 18.05
C ARG A 284 26.58 8.18 16.84
N VAL A 285 27.85 8.59 16.85
CA VAL A 285 28.86 8.11 15.90
C VAL A 285 29.14 6.62 16.15
N PRO A 286 29.04 5.74 15.14
CA PRO A 286 29.35 4.32 15.32
C PRO A 286 30.85 4.13 15.55
N VAL A 287 31.22 3.51 16.67
CA VAL A 287 32.59 3.05 16.92
C VAL A 287 32.81 1.78 16.09
N PRO A 288 33.79 1.71 15.17
CA PRO A 288 34.03 0.50 14.39
C PRO A 288 34.80 -0.51 15.25
N GLY A 289 34.26 -1.70 15.49
CA GLY A 289 35.09 -2.81 15.98
C GLY A 289 34.50 -3.84 16.93
N THR A 290 33.22 -3.80 17.32
CA THR A 290 32.64 -4.85 18.17
C THR A 290 31.27 -5.25 17.63
N GLY A 291 31.21 -6.41 16.99
CA GLY A 291 29.95 -7.10 16.75
C GLY A 291 29.39 -7.58 18.08
N LEU A 292 28.34 -6.90 18.54
CA LEU A 292 27.35 -7.35 19.53
C LEU A 292 26.35 -6.20 19.72
N PHE A 293 25.15 -6.31 19.14
CA PHE A 293 23.98 -5.58 19.61
C PHE A 293 23.12 -6.59 20.37
N PHE A 294 23.30 -6.60 21.69
CA PHE A 294 22.28 -6.98 22.66
C PHE A 294 22.02 -5.72 23.50
N GLY A 295 20.75 -5.44 23.77
CA GLY A 295 20.32 -4.40 24.68
C GLY A 295 19.17 -3.59 24.08
N ASP A 296 18.09 -3.28 24.79
CA ASP A 296 17.60 -3.77 26.07
C ASP A 296 16.20 -3.15 26.15
N GLU A 297 15.14 -3.90 25.84
CA GLU A 297 13.75 -3.40 25.94
C GLU A 297 13.33 -3.15 27.40
N GLU A 298 14.16 -3.49 28.39
CA GLU A 298 13.88 -3.29 29.82
C GLU A 298 14.32 -1.91 30.36
N ALA A 299 15.13 -1.13 29.64
CA ALA A 299 15.60 0.17 30.15
C ALA A 299 14.61 1.32 29.93
N VAL A 300 13.74 1.23 28.91
CA VAL A 300 12.74 2.27 28.61
C VAL A 300 11.51 2.15 29.53
N THR A 301 11.20 0.94 30.00
CA THR A 301 10.06 0.70 30.88
C THR A 301 10.31 1.18 32.32
N ARG A 302 11.58 1.27 32.77
CA ARG A 302 11.90 1.74 34.13
C ARG A 302 11.90 3.26 34.33
N HIS A 303 11.84 4.06 33.27
CA HIS A 303 11.80 5.51 33.42
C HIS A 303 10.36 6.08 33.41
N ILE A 304 9.36 5.27 33.07
CA ILE A 304 7.95 5.67 33.06
C ILE A 304 7.23 5.30 34.37
N GLU A 305 7.74 4.32 35.12
CA GLU A 305 7.16 3.91 36.41
C GLU A 305 7.57 4.80 37.60
N ASP A 306 8.64 5.61 37.50
CA ASP A 306 9.10 6.47 38.59
C ASP A 306 8.42 7.85 38.63
N GLU A 307 7.75 8.29 37.55
CA GLU A 307 7.05 9.59 37.52
C GLU A 307 5.54 9.51 37.72
N THR A 308 4.95 8.31 37.91
CA THR A 308 3.50 8.14 38.10
C THR A 308 3.10 7.38 39.38
N GLY A 309 4.03 7.16 40.32
CA GLY A 309 3.81 6.38 41.55
C GLY A 309 3.74 7.18 42.86
N LYS A 310 2.52 7.59 43.24
CA LYS A 310 1.99 7.70 44.64
C LYS A 310 2.82 8.45 45.68
N GLY A 311 2.49 9.73 45.88
CA GLY A 311 2.56 10.39 47.18
C GLY A 311 1.23 10.24 47.93
N GLU A 312 1.34 9.89 49.21
CA GLU A 312 0.28 9.88 50.23
C GLU A 312 -0.49 11.21 50.36
#